data_AF-E9RYP1-F1
#
_entry.id   AF-E9RYP1-F1
#
_cell.length_a   1.000
_cell.length_b   1.000
_cell.length_c   1.000
_cell.angle_alpha   90.00
_cell.angle_beta   90.00
_cell.angle_gamma   90.00
#
_symmetry.space_group_name_H-M   'P 1'
#
loop_
_entity.id
_entity.type
_entity.pdbx_description
1 polymer ?
#
loop_
_entity_poly.entity_id
_entity_poly.type
_entity_poly.pdbx_seq_one_letter_code
_entity_poly.pdbx_strand_id
1 'polypeptide(L)'
;MKKKLAALLLGVCMTVTLAGCQKSIEDDNVKISEYKGIKVEGLELAKVTDKDVENSIQSTLEAEAEHKEVTDRATKKGDSLEVSYVGKADGETFDQGDLTVEVGGEGFVEGFSEGMEGHKLNETFDISLTLPENYPAEIAGKDAVFTVTINSITEEILPELNDEFVQKISDKAKTVDEYKKQVKKESGDI
;
A
#
# COMPACT_ATOMS: atom_id res chain seq x y z
N MET A 1 41.90 53.48 45.80
CA MET A 1 41.56 54.93 45.80
C MET A 1 41.87 55.50 44.44
N LYS A 2 40.95 56.29 43.85
CA LYS A 2 41.18 57.16 42.67
C LYS A 2 41.33 56.39 41.34
N LYS A 3 40.85 56.81 40.18
CA LYS A 3 40.18 58.03 39.71
C LYS A 3 39.84 57.79 38.21
N LYS A 4 38.70 58.34 37.76
CA LYS A 4 38.53 59.14 36.53
C LYS A 4 38.53 58.53 35.10
N LEU A 5 37.45 58.94 34.41
CA LEU A 5 37.35 59.61 33.09
C LEU A 5 37.66 58.88 31.77
N ALA A 6 36.78 59.23 30.82
CA ALA A 6 36.73 58.92 29.40
C ALA A 6 37.83 59.59 28.56
N ALA A 7 38.13 58.98 27.40
CA ALA A 7 38.48 59.54 26.07
C ALA A 7 39.20 58.43 25.26
N LEU A 8 38.64 57.92 24.15
CA LEU A 8 38.70 58.41 22.76
C LEU A 8 39.94 57.92 21.97
N LEU A 9 39.66 57.33 20.78
CA LEU A 9 40.46 57.15 19.54
C LEU A 9 41.24 55.85 19.26
N LEU A 10 40.76 55.21 18.18
CA LEU A 10 41.45 54.65 16.99
C LEU A 10 42.46 53.49 17.14
N GLY A 11 42.12 52.36 16.48
CA GLY A 11 43.04 51.25 16.23
C GLY A 11 42.45 50.10 15.39
N VAL A 12 42.21 50.34 14.09
CA VAL A 12 42.52 49.49 12.92
C VAL A 12 42.26 47.95 12.96
N CYS A 13 41.43 47.51 12.00
CA CYS A 13 41.52 46.30 11.15
C CYS A 13 41.37 44.89 11.76
N MET A 14 40.24 44.24 11.48
CA MET A 14 40.13 43.11 10.54
C MET A 14 38.69 42.58 10.56
N THR A 15 37.88 42.98 9.58
CA THR A 15 36.63 42.29 9.28
C THR A 15 36.95 41.02 8.49
N VAL A 16 36.94 39.89 9.19
CA VAL A 16 37.01 38.55 8.58
C VAL A 16 35.74 38.35 7.75
N THR A 17 35.86 38.58 6.45
CA THR A 17 34.88 38.14 5.46
C THR A 17 35.21 36.69 5.12
N LEU A 18 34.56 35.76 5.83
CA LEU A 18 34.51 34.37 5.40
C LEU A 18 33.55 34.29 4.21
N ALA A 19 34.12 34.47 3.01
CA ALA A 19 33.51 34.02 1.77
C ALA A 19 33.45 32.48 1.80
N GLY A 20 32.40 31.94 2.40
CA GLY A 20 32.03 30.54 2.24
C GLY A 20 31.48 30.34 0.84
N CYS A 21 32.26 29.72 -0.03
CA CYS A 21 31.85 29.29 -1.37
C CYS A 21 30.58 28.42 -1.27
N GLN A 22 29.44 28.98 -1.63
CA GLN A 22 28.23 28.22 -1.93
C GLN A 22 28.48 27.53 -3.27
N LYS A 23 28.77 26.23 -3.22
CA LYS A 23 29.08 25.42 -4.40
C LYS A 23 27.76 25.11 -5.12
N SER A 24 27.34 26.05 -5.98
CA SER A 24 26.28 25.85 -6.96
C SER A 24 26.72 24.74 -7.92
N ILE A 25 25.90 23.69 -8.06
CA ILE A 25 26.06 22.68 -9.10
C ILE A 25 25.19 23.16 -10.26
N GLU A 26 25.81 23.62 -11.34
CA GLU A 26 25.14 23.97 -12.61
C GLU A 26 25.51 22.91 -13.65
N ASP A 27 24.50 22.22 -14.18
CA ASP A 27 24.55 21.49 -15.45
C ASP A 27 23.57 22.18 -16.41
N ASP A 28 23.84 22.16 -17.72
CA ASP A 28 23.37 23.10 -18.77
C ASP A 28 21.84 23.30 -18.89
N ASN A 29 21.01 22.61 -18.10
CA ASN A 29 19.54 22.71 -18.15
C ASN A 29 18.81 23.02 -16.84
N VAL A 30 19.48 23.20 -15.68
CA VAL A 30 18.80 23.60 -14.43
C VAL A 30 19.65 24.55 -13.57
N LYS A 31 19.11 25.75 -13.28
CA LYS A 31 19.65 26.71 -12.30
C LYS A 31 18.75 26.73 -11.05
N ILE A 32 19.25 26.25 -9.91
CA ILE A 32 18.59 26.41 -8.60
C ILE A 32 19.25 27.58 -7.86
N SER A 33 18.62 28.76 -7.88
CA SER A 33 19.20 29.98 -7.34
C SER A 33 18.86 30.27 -5.87
N GLU A 34 17.72 29.81 -5.35
CA GLU A 34 17.32 30.01 -3.95
C GLU A 34 16.43 28.86 -3.46
N TYR A 35 16.88 28.13 -2.43
CA TYR A 35 16.06 27.14 -1.71
C TYR A 35 15.62 27.62 -0.31
N LYS A 36 16.24 28.69 0.19
CA LYS A 36 15.94 29.27 1.50
C LYS A 36 14.87 30.35 1.33
N GLY A 37 13.71 30.19 1.97
CA GLY A 37 12.63 31.18 1.92
C GLY A 37 11.38 30.75 1.17
N ILE A 38 11.32 29.52 0.63
CA ILE A 38 10.07 28.93 0.14
C ILE A 38 9.14 28.76 1.36
N LYS A 39 8.12 29.61 1.45
CA LYS A 39 6.99 29.39 2.37
C LYS A 39 6.15 28.28 1.78
N VAL A 40 6.24 27.09 2.38
CA VAL A 40 5.21 26.07 2.20
C VAL A 40 3.98 26.60 2.94
N GLU A 41 2.94 26.97 2.21
CA GLU A 41 1.64 27.22 2.82
C GLU A 41 1.28 25.98 3.62
N GLY A 42 0.93 26.15 4.91
CA GLY A 42 0.82 25.05 5.85
C GLY A 42 0.00 23.92 5.25
N LEU A 43 0.67 22.82 4.94
CA LEU A 43 0.00 21.58 4.63
C LEU A 43 -0.80 21.26 5.89
N GLU A 44 -2.12 21.45 5.84
CA GLU A 44 -2.98 20.91 6.89
C GLU A 44 -2.71 19.41 6.89
N LEU A 45 -1.98 18.94 7.90
CA LEU A 45 -1.73 17.52 8.06
C LEU A 45 -3.11 16.87 8.13
N ALA A 46 -3.40 16.01 7.14
CA ALA A 46 -4.65 15.28 7.10
C ALA A 46 -4.80 14.59 8.46
N LYS A 47 -5.84 14.98 9.21
CA LYS A 47 -6.08 14.43 10.54
C LYS A 47 -6.37 12.95 10.39
N VAL A 48 -5.67 12.11 11.15
CA VAL A 48 -5.89 10.66 11.14
C VAL A 48 -7.35 10.39 11.55
N THR A 49 -8.09 9.75 10.66
CA THR A 49 -9.47 9.38 10.93
C THR A 49 -9.50 8.03 11.63
N ASP A 50 -10.60 7.73 12.33
CA ASP A 50 -10.74 6.41 12.97
C ASP A 50 -10.79 5.29 11.91
N LYS A 51 -11.24 5.58 10.68
CA LYS A 51 -11.18 4.66 9.54
C LYS A 51 -9.75 4.32 9.14
N ASP A 52 -8.83 5.28 9.20
CA ASP A 52 -7.41 5.02 8.89
C ASP A 52 -6.78 4.09 9.93
N VAL A 53 -7.15 4.26 11.20
CA VAL A 53 -6.74 3.36 12.29
C VAL A 53 -7.30 1.97 12.10
N GLU A 54 -8.60 1.86 11.79
CA GLU A 54 -9.25 0.57 11.51
C GLU A 54 -8.60 -0.16 10.34
N ASN A 55 -8.35 0.55 9.22
CA ASN A 55 -7.67 -0.01 8.06
C ASN A 55 -6.24 -0.48 8.42
N SER A 56 -5.49 0.31 9.19
CA SER A 56 -4.13 -0.08 9.60
C SER A 56 -4.13 -1.32 10.51
N ILE A 57 -5.13 -1.45 11.39
CA ILE A 57 -5.28 -2.64 12.22
C ILE A 57 -5.67 -3.83 11.36
N GLN A 58 -6.60 -3.65 10.43
CA GLN A 58 -7.02 -4.69 9.50
C GLN A 58 -5.84 -5.22 8.67
N SER A 59 -5.01 -4.34 8.10
CA SER A 59 -3.79 -4.76 7.40
C SER A 59 -2.80 -5.50 8.30
N THR A 60 -2.79 -5.21 9.60
CA THR A 60 -1.95 -5.97 10.56
C THR A 60 -2.51 -7.36 10.81
N LEU A 61 -3.84 -7.51 10.88
CA LEU A 61 -4.48 -8.82 11.03
C LEU A 61 -4.24 -9.68 9.78
N GLU A 62 -4.36 -9.10 8.59
CA GLU A 62 -4.05 -9.76 7.30
C GLU A 62 -2.59 -10.20 7.23
N ALA A 63 -1.65 -9.36 7.70
CA ALA A 63 -0.24 -9.73 7.74
C ALA A 63 0.08 -10.88 8.72
N GLU A 64 -0.74 -11.04 9.77
CA GLU A 64 -0.59 -12.10 10.79
C GLU A 64 -1.54 -13.29 10.53
N ALA A 65 -2.18 -13.34 9.36
CA ALA A 65 -3.11 -14.39 9.01
C ALA A 65 -2.42 -15.76 8.94
N GLU A 66 -3.15 -16.79 9.37
CA GLU A 66 -2.72 -18.18 9.13
C GLU A 66 -3.28 -18.66 7.79
N HIS A 67 -2.41 -19.23 6.96
CA HIS A 67 -2.79 -19.81 5.67
C HIS A 67 -2.88 -21.32 5.77
N LYS A 68 -4.05 -21.88 5.44
CA LYS A 68 -4.30 -23.32 5.51
C LYS A 68 -4.69 -23.85 4.13
N GLU A 69 -3.99 -24.88 3.66
CA GLU A 69 -4.37 -25.59 2.45
C GLU A 69 -5.69 -26.34 2.63
N VAL A 70 -6.56 -26.25 1.63
CA VAL A 70 -7.88 -26.85 1.60
C VAL A 70 -7.97 -27.82 0.42
N THR A 71 -8.37 -29.06 0.71
CA THR A 71 -8.45 -30.14 -0.29
C THR A 71 -9.77 -30.91 -0.25
N ASP A 72 -10.61 -30.66 0.76
CA ASP A 72 -11.78 -31.48 1.11
C ASP A 72 -13.13 -30.79 0.84
N ARG A 73 -13.12 -29.55 0.37
CA ARG A 73 -14.33 -28.77 0.03
C ARG A 73 -14.17 -27.97 -1.25
N ALA A 74 -15.30 -27.47 -1.75
CA ALA A 74 -15.30 -26.46 -2.81
C ALA A 74 -14.80 -25.11 -2.28
N THR A 75 -14.37 -24.26 -3.22
CA THR A 75 -14.00 -22.87 -3.01
C THR A 75 -15.18 -22.07 -2.45
N LYS A 76 -14.87 -21.13 -1.56
CA LYS A 76 -15.83 -20.18 -0.97
C LYS A 76 -15.25 -18.77 -1.05
N LYS A 77 -16.10 -17.75 -0.90
CA LYS A 77 -15.65 -16.36 -0.79
C LYS A 77 -14.54 -16.18 0.25
N GLY A 78 -13.47 -15.48 -0.12
CA GLY A 78 -12.30 -15.23 0.71
C GLY A 78 -11.23 -16.33 0.68
N ASP A 79 -11.44 -17.44 -0.03
CA ASP A 79 -10.35 -18.38 -0.30
C ASP A 79 -9.37 -17.75 -1.31
N SER A 80 -8.07 -17.99 -1.11
CA SER A 80 -7.01 -17.66 -2.06
C SER A 80 -6.70 -18.88 -2.93
N LEU A 81 -6.84 -18.71 -4.25
CA LEU A 81 -6.69 -19.78 -5.23
C LEU A 81 -5.46 -19.55 -6.08
N GLU A 82 -4.65 -20.59 -6.29
CA GLU A 82 -3.70 -20.61 -7.39
C GLU A 82 -4.36 -21.27 -8.59
N VAL A 83 -4.50 -20.53 -9.68
CA VAL A 83 -5.22 -20.98 -10.87
C VAL A 83 -4.40 -20.81 -12.12
N SER A 84 -4.55 -21.75 -13.06
CA SER A 84 -4.13 -21.60 -14.45
C SER A 84 -5.32 -21.19 -15.28
N TYR A 85 -5.18 -20.19 -16.14
CA TYR A 85 -6.28 -19.73 -16.98
C TYR A 85 -5.87 -19.55 -18.44
N VAL A 86 -6.85 -19.65 -19.33
CA VAL A 86 -6.75 -19.32 -20.75
C VAL A 86 -7.96 -18.48 -21.14
N GLY A 87 -7.71 -17.20 -21.46
CA GLY A 87 -8.71 -16.26 -21.95
C GLY A 87 -8.83 -16.29 -23.47
N LYS A 88 -10.06 -16.47 -23.97
CA LYS A 88 -10.39 -16.47 -25.39
C LYS A 88 -11.47 -15.44 -25.70
N ALA A 89 -11.30 -14.71 -26.79
CA ALA A 89 -12.29 -13.78 -27.34
C ALA A 89 -12.47 -14.09 -28.83
N ASP A 90 -13.70 -14.13 -29.33
CA ASP A 90 -14.01 -14.53 -30.72
C ASP A 90 -13.42 -15.90 -31.14
N GLY A 91 -13.14 -16.79 -30.17
CA GLY A 91 -12.52 -18.09 -30.40
C GLY A 91 -10.99 -18.08 -30.50
N GLU A 92 -10.33 -16.92 -30.41
CA GLU A 92 -8.88 -16.78 -30.38
C GLU A 92 -8.38 -16.55 -28.94
N THR A 93 -7.28 -17.21 -28.57
CA THR A 93 -6.63 -16.98 -27.27
C THR A 93 -5.95 -15.62 -27.28
N PHE A 94 -6.32 -14.75 -26.34
CA PHE A 94 -5.68 -13.43 -26.17
C PHE A 94 -4.80 -13.37 -24.91
N ASP A 95 -5.06 -14.22 -23.92
CA ASP A 95 -4.31 -14.23 -22.66
C ASP A 95 -4.26 -15.64 -22.05
N GLN A 96 -3.20 -15.94 -21.32
CA GLN A 96 -3.05 -17.17 -20.56
C GLN A 96 -1.92 -17.05 -19.53
N GLY A 97 -2.07 -17.73 -18.41
CA GLY A 97 -1.02 -17.78 -17.40
C GLY A 97 -1.48 -18.44 -16.11
N ASP A 98 -0.65 -18.27 -15.09
CA ASP A 98 -0.93 -18.68 -13.72
C ASP A 98 -1.04 -17.43 -12.85
N LEU A 99 -2.04 -17.38 -11.97
CA LEU A 99 -2.22 -16.27 -11.04
C LEU A 99 -2.78 -16.75 -9.69
N THR A 100 -2.59 -15.92 -8.68
CA THR A 100 -3.27 -16.04 -7.40
C THR A 100 -4.47 -15.10 -7.37
N VAL A 101 -5.64 -15.61 -7.01
CA VAL A 101 -6.90 -14.85 -6.96
C VAL A 101 -7.65 -15.17 -5.68
N GLU A 102 -8.15 -14.13 -5.03
CA GLU A 102 -9.11 -14.30 -3.93
C GLU A 102 -10.52 -14.43 -4.50
N VAL A 103 -11.27 -15.43 -4.04
CA VAL A 103 -12.66 -15.66 -4.47
C VAL A 103 -13.54 -14.51 -4.01
N GLY A 104 -14.15 -13.81 -4.96
CA GLY A 104 -14.93 -12.59 -4.72
C GLY A 104 -14.08 -11.37 -4.32
N GLY A 105 -12.76 -11.43 -4.53
CA GLY A 105 -11.85 -10.30 -4.39
C GLY A 105 -11.97 -9.30 -5.53
N GLU A 106 -11.54 -8.07 -5.27
CA GLU A 106 -11.51 -6.98 -6.25
C GLU A 106 -10.23 -7.02 -7.10
N GLY A 107 -10.21 -6.28 -8.21
CA GLY A 107 -9.02 -6.12 -9.06
C GLY A 107 -9.00 -6.96 -10.35
N PHE A 108 -9.93 -7.89 -10.49
CA PHE A 108 -10.18 -8.62 -11.74
C PHE A 108 -11.44 -8.10 -12.46
N VAL A 109 -11.65 -8.56 -13.69
CA VAL A 109 -12.90 -8.26 -14.42
C VAL A 109 -14.08 -8.78 -13.61
N GLU A 110 -15.15 -7.98 -13.55
CA GLU A 110 -16.37 -8.32 -12.83
C GLU A 110 -16.87 -9.71 -13.25
N GLY A 111 -17.20 -10.55 -12.27
CA GLY A 111 -17.62 -11.93 -12.46
C GLY A 111 -16.47 -12.95 -12.60
N PHE A 112 -15.21 -12.54 -12.79
CA PHE A 112 -14.09 -13.48 -12.85
C PHE A 112 -13.80 -14.14 -11.50
N SER A 113 -13.60 -13.34 -10.45
CA SER A 113 -13.29 -13.85 -9.10
C SER A 113 -14.49 -14.52 -8.43
N GLU A 114 -15.71 -14.04 -8.70
CA GLU A 114 -16.96 -14.63 -8.18
C GLU A 114 -17.30 -15.96 -8.88
N GLY A 115 -17.02 -16.06 -10.19
CA GLY A 115 -17.28 -17.27 -10.98
C GLY A 115 -16.46 -18.48 -10.53
N MET A 116 -15.48 -18.30 -9.66
CA MET A 116 -14.68 -19.39 -9.09
C MET A 116 -15.30 -20.01 -7.84
N GLU A 117 -16.34 -19.42 -7.25
CA GLU A 117 -17.00 -19.94 -6.06
C GLU A 117 -17.74 -21.26 -6.35
N GLY A 118 -17.60 -22.25 -5.46
CA GLY A 118 -18.30 -23.53 -5.56
C GLY A 118 -17.60 -24.59 -6.41
N HIS A 119 -16.46 -24.27 -7.02
CA HIS A 119 -15.63 -25.22 -7.78
C HIS A 119 -14.62 -25.94 -6.88
N LYS A 120 -14.13 -27.09 -7.32
CA LYS A 120 -13.24 -27.96 -6.53
C LYS A 120 -11.79 -27.88 -6.99
N LEU A 121 -10.90 -28.33 -6.12
CA LEU A 121 -9.49 -28.52 -6.44
C LEU A 121 -9.32 -29.44 -7.68
N ASN A 122 -8.43 -29.05 -8.59
CA ASN A 122 -8.17 -29.67 -9.89
C ASN A 122 -9.36 -29.67 -10.88
N GLU A 123 -10.41 -28.89 -10.60
CA GLU A 123 -11.52 -28.72 -11.54
C GLU A 123 -11.16 -27.69 -12.61
N THR A 124 -11.48 -28.02 -13.86
CA THR A 124 -11.40 -27.10 -15.00
C THR A 124 -12.81 -26.73 -15.44
N PHE A 125 -13.08 -25.43 -15.56
CA PHE A 125 -14.38 -24.89 -15.92
C PHE A 125 -14.23 -23.58 -16.72
N ASP A 126 -15.32 -23.17 -17.39
CA ASP A 126 -15.34 -21.99 -18.22
C ASP A 126 -16.16 -20.87 -17.55
N ILE A 127 -15.57 -19.68 -17.45
CA ILE A 127 -16.22 -18.45 -17.00
C ILE A 127 -16.43 -17.56 -18.22
N SER A 128 -17.68 -17.25 -18.55
CA SER A 128 -18.01 -16.34 -19.65
C SER A 128 -18.36 -14.96 -19.11
N LEU A 129 -17.66 -13.92 -19.56
CA LEU A 129 -17.85 -12.54 -19.12
C LEU A 129 -17.56 -11.55 -20.25
N THR A 130 -18.07 -10.33 -20.13
CA THR A 130 -17.80 -9.25 -21.09
C THR A 130 -16.61 -8.43 -20.62
N LEU A 131 -15.62 -8.23 -21.49
CA LEU A 131 -14.43 -7.43 -21.16
C LEU A 131 -14.78 -5.94 -21.08
N PRO A 132 -14.29 -5.20 -20.07
CA PRO A 132 -14.56 -3.77 -19.94
C PRO A 132 -13.85 -2.94 -21.03
N GLU A 133 -14.29 -1.70 -21.24
CA GLU A 133 -13.80 -0.83 -22.32
C GLU A 133 -12.34 -0.40 -22.17
N ASN A 134 -11.75 -0.56 -20.98
CA ASN A 134 -10.36 -0.24 -20.69
C ASN A 134 -9.35 -1.30 -21.16
N TYR A 135 -9.82 -2.41 -21.74
CA TYR A 135 -8.96 -3.43 -22.36
C TYR A 135 -8.43 -2.95 -23.72
N PRO A 136 -7.43 -3.65 -24.31
CA PRO A 136 -6.97 -3.37 -25.66
C PRO A 136 -8.16 -3.27 -26.64
N ALA A 137 -8.14 -2.27 -27.53
CA ALA A 137 -9.27 -1.94 -28.40
C ALA A 137 -9.76 -3.10 -29.29
N GLU A 138 -8.92 -4.12 -29.50
CA GLU A 138 -9.23 -5.32 -30.26
C GLU A 138 -10.18 -6.28 -29.54
N ILE A 139 -10.24 -6.22 -28.21
CA ILE A 139 -11.04 -7.10 -27.34
C ILE A 139 -11.95 -6.36 -26.34
N ALA A 140 -11.79 -5.04 -26.22
CA ALA A 140 -12.64 -4.19 -25.38
C ALA A 140 -14.13 -4.34 -25.73
N GLY A 141 -14.97 -4.55 -24.72
CA GLY A 141 -16.43 -4.68 -24.87
C GLY A 141 -16.89 -6.00 -25.50
N LYS A 142 -16.00 -6.94 -25.79
CA LYS A 142 -16.34 -8.25 -26.36
C LYS A 142 -16.59 -9.29 -25.27
N ASP A 143 -17.37 -10.30 -25.63
CA ASP A 143 -17.54 -11.48 -24.80
C ASP A 143 -16.28 -12.35 -24.88
N ALA A 144 -15.79 -12.73 -23.69
CA ALA A 144 -14.63 -13.59 -23.52
C ALA A 144 -14.99 -14.81 -22.67
N VAL A 145 -14.34 -15.92 -22.97
CA VAL A 145 -14.42 -17.16 -22.21
C VAL A 145 -13.07 -17.43 -21.58
N PHE A 146 -13.05 -17.53 -20.26
CA PHE A 146 -11.89 -17.91 -19.48
C PHE A 146 -12.02 -19.35 -19.04
N THR A 147 -11.20 -20.24 -19.60
CA THR A 147 -11.06 -21.60 -19.10
C THR A 147 -10.09 -21.56 -17.93
N VAL A 148 -10.57 -21.84 -16.72
CA VAL A 148 -9.81 -21.76 -15.46
C VAL A 148 -9.65 -23.16 -14.88
N THR A 149 -8.46 -23.48 -14.36
CA THR A 149 -8.17 -24.70 -13.60
C THR A 149 -7.66 -24.33 -12.21
N ILE A 150 -8.28 -24.88 -11.17
CA ILE A 150 -7.88 -24.64 -9.78
C ILE A 150 -6.74 -25.59 -9.41
N ASN A 151 -5.55 -25.06 -9.15
CA ASN A 151 -4.37 -25.85 -8.79
C ASN A 151 -4.19 -25.98 -7.28
N SER A 152 -4.53 -24.94 -6.52
CA SER A 152 -4.52 -24.97 -5.04
C SER A 152 -5.63 -24.09 -4.47
N ILE A 153 -6.10 -24.44 -3.27
CA ILE A 153 -7.06 -23.66 -2.49
C ILE A 153 -6.41 -23.42 -1.12
N THR A 154 -6.29 -22.16 -0.75
CA THR A 154 -5.76 -21.73 0.55
C THR A 154 -6.81 -20.90 1.27
N GLU A 155 -7.18 -21.31 2.48
CA GLU A 155 -8.03 -20.53 3.37
C GLU A 155 -7.17 -19.61 4.23
N GLU A 156 -7.48 -18.31 4.19
CA GLU A 156 -6.88 -17.31 5.08
C GLU A 156 -7.71 -17.18 6.37
N ILE A 157 -7.04 -17.38 7.50
CA ILE A 157 -7.65 -17.30 8.83
C ILE A 157 -7.07 -16.09 9.54
N LEU A 158 -7.85 -15.01 9.55
CA LEU A 158 -7.48 -13.80 10.29
C LEU A 158 -7.54 -14.07 11.81
N PRO A 159 -6.52 -13.67 12.57
CA PRO A 159 -6.60 -13.69 14.02
C PRO A 159 -7.66 -12.72 14.52
N GLU A 160 -8.29 -13.05 15.64
CA GLU A 160 -9.20 -12.11 16.30
C GLU A 160 -8.40 -10.99 16.97
N LEU A 161 -8.83 -9.74 16.76
CA LEU A 161 -8.27 -8.60 17.48
C LEU A 161 -8.71 -8.64 18.96
N ASN A 162 -7.86 -9.19 19.80
CA ASN A 162 -8.05 -9.26 21.25
C ASN A 162 -6.76 -8.91 22.00
N ASP A 163 -6.85 -8.80 23.33
CA ASP A 163 -5.72 -8.39 24.18
C ASP A 163 -4.55 -9.40 24.13
N GLU A 164 -4.81 -10.68 23.87
CA GLU A 164 -3.77 -11.70 23.73
C GLU A 164 -3.00 -11.53 22.42
N PHE A 165 -3.70 -11.28 21.30
CA PHE A 165 -3.10 -10.96 20.01
C PHE A 165 -2.26 -9.68 20.11
N VAL A 166 -2.79 -8.62 20.72
CA VAL A 166 -2.07 -7.35 20.91
C VAL A 166 -0.76 -7.56 21.68
N GLN A 167 -0.78 -8.35 22.75
CA GLN A 167 0.42 -8.65 23.53
C GLN A 167 1.46 -9.47 22.74
N LYS A 168 1.04 -10.20 21.70
CA LYS A 168 1.95 -10.94 20.81
C LYS A 168 2.63 -10.00 19.80
N ILE A 169 1.90 -9.00 19.29
CA ILE A 169 2.36 -8.16 18.16
C ILE A 169 2.91 -6.79 18.58
N SER A 170 2.64 -6.32 19.81
CA SER A 170 3.08 -5.01 20.30
C SER A 170 3.80 -5.12 21.65
N ASP A 171 4.99 -4.52 21.72
CA ASP A 171 5.74 -4.37 22.97
C ASP A 171 5.22 -3.21 23.85
N LYS A 172 4.38 -2.33 23.29
CA LYS A 172 3.95 -1.07 23.94
C LYS A 172 2.49 -1.11 24.41
N ALA A 173 1.65 -1.91 23.78
CA ALA A 173 0.23 -2.03 24.10
C ALA A 173 -0.08 -3.41 24.68
N LYS A 174 -0.96 -3.47 25.68
CA LYS A 174 -1.41 -4.73 26.29
C LYS A 174 -2.88 -5.03 26.02
N THR A 175 -3.62 -4.01 25.63
CA THR A 175 -5.06 -4.11 25.35
C THR A 175 -5.38 -3.58 23.96
N VAL A 176 -6.49 -4.01 23.38
CA VAL A 176 -6.98 -3.52 22.09
C VAL A 176 -7.13 -1.99 22.08
N ASP A 177 -7.61 -1.40 23.17
CA ASP A 177 -7.78 0.06 23.29
C ASP A 177 -6.44 0.81 23.31
N GLU A 178 -5.42 0.26 23.96
CA GLU A 178 -4.07 0.82 23.94
C GLU A 178 -3.45 0.69 22.55
N TYR A 179 -3.67 -0.44 21.89
CA TYR A 179 -3.15 -0.68 20.55
C TYR A 179 -3.77 0.26 19.52
N LYS A 180 -5.10 0.48 19.56
CA LYS A 180 -5.78 1.48 18.73
C LYS A 180 -5.20 2.88 18.90
N LYS A 181 -4.91 3.29 20.14
CA LYS A 181 -4.27 4.59 20.43
C LYS A 181 -2.83 4.64 19.93
N GLN A 182 -2.09 3.55 20.04
CA GLN A 182 -0.74 3.43 19.52
C GLN A 182 -0.73 3.60 18.00
N VAL A 183 -1.55 2.82 17.28
CA VAL A 183 -1.67 2.89 15.82
C VAL A 183 -2.04 4.32 15.40
N LYS A 184 -3.03 4.94 16.04
CA LYS A 184 -3.40 6.34 15.77
C LYS A 184 -2.24 7.32 15.88
N LYS A 185 -1.41 7.16 16.91
CA LYS A 185 -0.21 7.98 17.10
C LYS A 185 0.87 7.69 16.05
N GLU A 186 1.07 6.43 15.68
CA GLU A 186 2.05 6.01 14.67
C GLU A 186 1.62 6.43 13.24
N SER A 187 0.32 6.55 12.97
CA SER A 187 -0.25 7.06 11.72
C SER A 187 -0.15 8.58 11.54
N GLY A 188 0.44 9.33 12.48
CA GLY A 188 0.82 10.73 12.26
C GLY A 188 0.03 11.80 13.01
N ASP A 189 -0.80 11.44 14.00
CA ASP A 189 -1.24 12.42 15.01
C ASP A 189 -0.03 12.76 15.92
N ILE A 190 0.72 13.82 15.56
CA ILE A 190 1.81 14.41 16.38
C ILE A 190 1.23 15.36 17.42
#